data_AF-A0A7L7VW80-F1
#
_entry.id   AF-A0A7L7VW80-F1
#
_cell.length_a   1.000
_cell.length_b   1.000
_cell.length_c   1.000
_cell.angle_alpha   90.00
_cell.angle_beta   90.00
_cell.angle_gamma   90.00
#
_symmetry.space_group_name_H-M   'P 1'
#
loop_
_entity.id
_entity.type
_entity.pdbx_description
1 polymer ?
#
loop_
_entity_poly.entity_id
_entity_poly.type
_entity_poly.pdbx_seq_one_letter_code
_entity_poly.pdbx_strand_id
1 'polypeptide(L)'
;MAENRNPKRKTATRRCPVCGHEAWRIIYGMVMPDTVEQYPKTEFAGCVMMHEQRIYPATGQVEWGLPKWACQDDECRHRWW
;
A
#
# COMPACT_ATOMS: atom_id res chain seq x y z
N MET A 1 0.54 4.41 37.13
CA MET A 1 -0.17 4.85 35.91
C MET A 1 0.86 4.92 34.79
N ALA A 2 1.01 3.86 33.99
CA ALA A 2 2.06 3.76 32.99
C ALA A 2 1.57 4.33 31.64
N GLU A 3 2.39 5.19 31.05
CA GLU A 3 2.12 6.05 29.90
C GLU A 3 1.60 5.29 28.68
N ASN A 4 0.46 5.72 28.19
CA ASN A 4 -0.16 5.27 26.95
C ASN A 4 0.65 5.82 25.76
N ARG A 5 1.77 5.16 25.41
CA ARG A 5 2.52 5.43 24.19
C ARG A 5 1.70 4.96 22.99
N ASN A 6 0.75 5.79 22.55
CA ASN A 6 0.11 5.61 21.26
C ASN A 6 1.12 6.04 20.19
N PRO A 7 1.79 5.13 19.45
CA PRO A 7 2.65 5.57 18.36
C PRO A 7 1.76 6.25 17.33
N LYS A 8 1.97 7.56 17.12
CA LYS A 8 1.33 8.33 16.05
C LYS A 8 1.34 7.48 14.78
N ARG A 9 0.16 7.03 14.34
CA ARG A 9 -0.02 6.35 13.06
C ARG A 9 0.58 7.27 12.00
N LYS A 10 1.81 6.98 11.57
CA LYS A 10 2.44 7.70 10.46
C LYS A 10 1.45 7.59 9.31
N THR A 11 0.89 8.71 8.89
CA THR A 11 0.04 8.79 7.70
C THR A 11 0.91 8.30 6.54
N ALA A 12 0.75 7.03 6.19
CA ALA A 12 1.61 6.36 5.21
C ALA A 12 1.60 7.16 3.91
N THR A 13 2.81 7.33 3.39
CA THR A 13 3.22 8.23 2.31
C THR A 13 2.32 8.14 1.08
N ARG A 14 1.72 9.28 0.69
CA ARG A 14 0.97 9.47 -0.58
C ARG A 14 1.85 9.38 -1.84
N ARG A 15 3.12 8.98 -1.70
CA ARG A 15 4.15 8.97 -2.75
C ARG A 15 4.93 7.66 -2.74
N CYS A 16 5.32 7.21 -3.91
CA CYS A 16 6.13 6.02 -4.11
C CYS A 16 7.52 6.21 -3.48
N PRO A 17 7.99 5.26 -2.64
CA PRO A 17 9.32 5.35 -2.03
C PRO A 17 10.47 5.14 -3.03
N VAL A 18 10.17 4.66 -4.24
CA VAL A 18 11.18 4.39 -5.29
C VAL A 18 11.31 5.56 -6.25
N CYS A 19 10.21 5.98 -6.90
CA CYS A 19 10.25 7.03 -7.91
C CYS A 19 9.62 8.36 -7.49
N GLY A 20 9.01 8.44 -6.30
CA GLY A 20 8.39 9.67 -5.78
C GLY A 20 7.02 10.05 -6.38
N HIS A 21 6.51 9.32 -7.38
CA HIS A 21 5.20 9.54 -8.01
C HIS A 21 4.03 9.29 -7.06
N GLU A 22 2.82 9.72 -7.46
CA GLU A 22 1.61 9.51 -6.68
C GLU A 22 1.38 8.00 -6.43
N ALA A 23 1.00 7.70 -5.20
CA ALA A 23 0.70 6.36 -4.74
C ALA A 23 -0.76 6.26 -4.34
N TRP A 24 -1.46 5.24 -4.80
CA TRP A 24 -2.83 4.97 -4.41
C TRP A 24 -2.89 3.78 -3.48
N ARG A 25 -3.94 3.76 -2.66
CA ARG A 25 -4.18 2.65 -1.74
C ARG A 25 -4.70 1.46 -2.53
N ILE A 26 -4.32 0.26 -2.14
CA ILE A 26 -4.88 -0.98 -2.70
C ILE A 26 -6.04 -1.43 -1.80
N ILE A 27 -7.23 -1.58 -2.37
CA ILE A 27 -8.36 -2.25 -1.75
C ILE A 27 -8.51 -3.62 -2.38
N TYR A 28 -8.49 -4.65 -1.54
CA TYR A 28 -8.64 -6.03 -1.96
C TYR A 28 -10.05 -6.57 -1.72
N GLY A 29 -10.42 -7.56 -2.52
CA GLY A 29 -11.66 -8.32 -2.35
C GLY A 29 -12.71 -7.96 -3.39
N MET A 30 -13.96 -8.39 -3.13
CA MET A 30 -15.09 -8.02 -3.96
C MET A 30 -15.54 -6.61 -3.61
N VAL A 31 -15.43 -5.70 -4.56
CA VAL A 31 -15.79 -4.29 -4.39
C VAL A 31 -16.98 -3.97 -5.29
N MET A 32 -18.00 -3.35 -4.70
CA MET A 32 -19.21 -2.96 -5.43
C MET A 32 -18.93 -1.70 -6.29
N PRO A 33 -19.64 -1.51 -7.42
CA PRO A 33 -19.44 -0.36 -8.30
C PRO A 33 -19.55 1.00 -7.59
N ASP A 34 -20.52 1.15 -6.69
CA ASP A 34 -20.72 2.36 -5.88
C ASP A 34 -19.52 2.70 -4.99
N THR A 35 -18.77 1.68 -4.58
CA THR A 35 -17.55 1.85 -3.78
C THR A 35 -16.41 2.33 -4.68
N VAL A 36 -16.34 1.89 -5.94
CA VAL A 36 -15.35 2.39 -6.91
C VAL A 36 -15.54 3.89 -7.14
N GLU A 37 -16.79 4.34 -7.28
CA GLU A 37 -17.12 5.75 -7.47
C GLU A 37 -16.76 6.64 -6.27
N GLN A 38 -16.89 6.10 -5.05
CA GLN A 38 -16.54 6.81 -3.81
C GLN A 38 -15.03 6.93 -3.58
N TYR A 39 -14.23 6.05 -4.20
CA TYR A 39 -12.78 5.97 -3.98
C TYR A 39 -11.99 6.03 -5.30
N PRO A 40 -12.04 7.14 -6.05
CA PRO A 40 -11.44 7.27 -7.38
C PRO A 40 -9.90 7.23 -7.40
N LYS A 41 -9.25 7.38 -6.24
CA LYS A 41 -7.77 7.30 -6.07
C LYS A 41 -7.34 6.04 -5.32
N THR A 42 -7.82 4.90 -5.81
CA THR A 42 -7.61 3.59 -5.20
C THR A 42 -7.41 2.56 -6.29
N GLU A 43 -6.47 1.65 -6.08
CA GLU A 43 -6.31 0.45 -6.89
C GLU A 43 -7.18 -0.66 -6.30
N PHE A 44 -8.05 -1.25 -7.12
CA PHE A 44 -8.90 -2.37 -6.71
C PHE A 44 -8.30 -3.68 -7.22
N ALA A 45 -7.92 -4.57 -6.32
CA ALA A 45 -7.24 -5.82 -6.63
C ALA A 45 -8.06 -7.04 -6.17
N GLY A 46 -7.89 -8.16 -6.89
CA GLY A 46 -8.84 -9.28 -6.98
C GLY A 46 -9.20 -10.05 -5.70
N CYS A 47 -10.03 -11.09 -5.87
CA CYS A 47 -10.61 -11.86 -4.77
C CYS A 47 -9.61 -12.77 -4.03
N VAL A 48 -8.49 -13.13 -4.66
CA VAL A 48 -7.41 -13.92 -4.05
C VAL A 48 -6.21 -13.01 -3.81
N MET A 49 -5.88 -12.82 -2.53
CA MET A 49 -4.73 -12.05 -2.08
C MET A 49 -3.54 -12.98 -1.87
N MET A 50 -2.47 -12.81 -2.65
CA MET A 50 -1.20 -13.50 -2.41
C MET A 50 -0.22 -12.58 -1.69
N HIS A 51 0.51 -13.12 -0.72
CA HIS A 51 1.60 -12.40 -0.08
C HIS A 51 2.70 -12.13 -1.10
N GLU A 52 3.07 -10.86 -1.25
CA GLU A 52 4.21 -10.43 -2.05
C GLU A 52 5.45 -10.33 -1.15
N GLN A 53 6.61 -10.62 -1.73
CA GLN A 53 7.91 -10.44 -1.06
C GLN A 53 8.39 -9.01 -1.30
N ARG A 54 8.83 -8.32 -0.24
CA ARG A 54 9.64 -7.10 -0.37
C ARG A 54 11.01 -7.35 0.20
N ILE A 55 11.99 -6.82 -0.52
CA ILE A 55 13.36 -6.69 -0.06
C ILE A 55 13.55 -5.23 0.32
N TYR A 56 13.81 -4.95 1.59
CA TYR A 56 14.14 -3.61 2.05
C TYR A 56 15.53 -3.24 1.53
N PRO A 57 15.67 -2.29 0.58
CA PRO A 57 16.96 -2.04 -0.06
C PRO A 57 18.02 -1.52 0.91
N ALA A 58 17.61 -0.82 1.98
CA ALA A 58 18.52 -0.25 2.96
C ALA A 58 19.07 -1.27 3.97
N THR A 59 18.35 -2.36 4.23
CA THR A 59 18.71 -3.34 5.29
C THR A 59 18.90 -4.75 4.78
N GLY A 60 18.52 -5.03 3.52
CA GLY A 60 18.47 -6.39 2.97
C GLY A 60 17.40 -7.28 3.62
N GLN A 61 16.61 -6.74 4.56
CA GLN A 61 15.57 -7.50 5.23
C GLN A 61 14.50 -7.91 4.23
N VAL A 62 14.03 -9.14 4.35
CA VAL A 62 12.95 -9.68 3.53
C VAL A 62 11.69 -9.78 4.39
N GLU A 63 10.60 -9.21 3.92
CA GLU A 63 9.28 -9.31 4.55
C GLU A 63 8.27 -9.83 3.53
N TRP A 64 7.29 -10.57 4.03
CA TRP A 64 6.17 -11.09 3.26
C TRP A 64 4.90 -10.40 3.75
N GLY A 65 4.09 -9.88 2.82
CA GLY A 65 2.90 -9.14 3.20
C GLY A 65 2.00 -8.82 2.02
N LEU A 66 0.79 -8.33 2.31
CA LEU A 66 -0.17 -7.87 1.31
C LEU A 66 -0.01 -6.37 1.09
N PRO A 67 0.53 -5.92 -0.05
CA PRO A 67 0.83 -4.51 -0.25
C PRO A 67 -0.41 -3.64 -0.08
N LYS A 68 -0.28 -2.49 0.56
CA LYS A 68 -1.40 -1.57 0.81
C LYS A 68 -1.38 -0.38 -0.12
N TRP A 69 -0.31 -0.20 -0.88
CA TRP A 69 -0.07 0.93 -1.75
C TRP A 69 0.54 0.48 -3.07
N ALA A 70 0.13 1.13 -4.16
CA ALA A 70 0.64 0.94 -5.50
C ALA A 70 1.03 2.30 -6.12
N CYS A 71 2.23 2.34 -6.70
CA CYS A 71 2.67 3.45 -7.52
C CYS A 71 1.82 3.55 -8.79
N GLN A 72 1.35 4.76 -9.13
CA GLN A 72 0.54 5.00 -10.34
C GLN A 72 1.34 5.27 -11.60
N ASP A 73 2.66 5.26 -11.49
CA ASP A 73 3.58 5.27 -12.63
C ASP A 73 3.69 3.86 -13.23
N ASP A 74 3.34 3.71 -14.52
CA ASP A 74 3.28 2.41 -15.20
C ASP A 74 4.67 1.77 -15.37
N GLU A 75 5.73 2.58 -15.44
CA GLU A 75 7.09 2.05 -15.51
C GLU A 75 7.56 1.52 -14.15
N CYS A 76 7.23 2.20 -13.05
CA CYS A 76 7.65 1.82 -11.71
C CYS A 76 6.83 0.67 -11.11
N ARG A 77 5.48 0.78 -11.13
CA ARG A 77 4.52 -0.19 -10.58
C ARG A 77 4.86 -0.77 -9.19
N HIS A 78 5.65 -0.06 -8.40
CA HIS A 78 6.10 -0.55 -7.11
C HIS A 78 4.94 -0.64 -6.12
N ARG A 79 4.89 -1.73 -5.34
CA ARG A 79 3.87 -1.99 -4.32
C ARG A 79 4.50 -2.18 -2.95
N TRP A 80 3.85 -1.67 -1.89
CA TRP A 80 4.36 -1.77 -0.51
C TRP A 80 3.26 -1.63 0.55
N TRP A 81 3.60 -1.90 1.82
CA TRP A 81 2.69 -1.98 2.98
C TRP A 81 2.51 -0.70 3.77
#